data_AF-A0A7V9UST3-F1
#
_entry.id   AF-A0A7V9UST3-F1
#
_cell.length_a   1.000
_cell.length_b   1.000
_cell.length_c   1.000
_cell.angle_alpha   90.00
_cell.angle_beta   90.00
_cell.angle_gamma   90.00
#
_symmetry.space_group_name_H-M   'P 1'
#
loop_
_entity.id
_entity.type
_entity.pdbx_description
1 polymer ?
#
loop_
_entity_poly.entity_id
_entity_poly.type
_entity_poly.pdbx_seq_one_letter_code
_entity_poly.pdbx_strand_id
1 'polypeptide(L)'
;MEIFVYRGDPVNIEEGFTAKQLPDLLKDESILVWVDFEAPTIEDEKILSDVFKFHYLTIEDARETRNHPKVEAFPDYLFFIVHGVKNETNSFNFVTKEMDGYLGKNYVVTYHHENFRSIDAVKRQIRSSPYVCSRGAGYLLHQILDQVVDLYIPVVDDFDDAINNIEERIFRMKRTDNSILEEIMDLRRSVNRLIRIGSKQL
;
A
#
# COMPACT_ATOMS: atom_id res chain seq x y z
N MET A 1 -5.51 7.40 -12.69
CA MET A 1 -6.73 7.37 -11.87
C MET A 1 -7.72 6.36 -12.42
N GLU A 2 -8.13 5.38 -11.62
CA GLU A 2 -9.26 4.47 -11.87
C GLU A 2 -10.34 4.68 -10.80
N ILE A 3 -11.61 4.52 -11.16
CA ILE A 3 -12.76 4.68 -10.26
C ILE A 3 -13.63 3.44 -10.35
N PHE A 4 -13.85 2.80 -9.20
CA PHE A 4 -14.67 1.61 -9.02
C PHE A 4 -15.88 1.98 -8.15
N VAL A 5 -17.09 1.62 -8.61
CA VAL A 5 -18.34 1.94 -7.91
C VAL A 5 -19.14 0.66 -7.69
N TYR A 6 -19.53 0.42 -6.45
CA TYR A 6 -20.37 -0.71 -6.07
C TYR A 6 -21.71 -0.21 -5.52
N ARG A 7 -22.82 -0.60 -6.17
CA ARG A 7 -24.19 -0.19 -5.81
C ARG A 7 -25.02 -1.32 -5.16
N GLY A 8 -24.38 -2.35 -4.63
CA GLY A 8 -25.09 -3.51 -4.06
C GLY A 8 -25.37 -4.64 -5.05
N ASP A 9 -24.88 -4.57 -6.30
CA ASP A 9 -24.98 -5.65 -7.27
C ASP A 9 -24.03 -6.80 -6.90
N PRO A 10 -24.51 -8.03 -6.64
CA PRO A 10 -23.65 -9.14 -6.24
C PRO A 10 -22.73 -9.64 -7.36
N VAL A 11 -22.93 -9.20 -8.61
CA VAL A 11 -22.24 -9.75 -9.78
C VAL A 11 -21.15 -8.83 -10.31
N ASN A 12 -21.39 -7.51 -10.37
CA ASN A 12 -20.49 -6.61 -11.08
C ASN A 12 -20.12 -5.36 -10.26
N ILE A 13 -18.91 -4.87 -10.51
CA ILE A 13 -18.47 -3.54 -10.12
C ILE A 13 -18.52 -2.62 -11.35
N GLU A 14 -18.97 -1.37 -11.16
CA GLU A 14 -19.04 -0.39 -12.23
C GLU A 14 -17.69 0.33 -12.35
N GLU A 15 -17.21 0.53 -13.58
CA GLU A 15 -15.93 1.18 -13.90
C GLU A 15 -16.11 2.22 -15.02
N GLY A 16 -15.05 2.99 -15.34
CA GLY A 16 -15.05 3.94 -16.46
C GLY A 16 -15.63 5.32 -16.13
N PHE A 17 -15.75 5.65 -14.85
CA PHE A 17 -16.13 6.98 -14.40
C PHE A 17 -15.00 8.00 -14.56
N THR A 18 -15.38 9.26 -14.65
CA THR A 18 -14.46 10.40 -14.70
C THR A 18 -14.48 11.18 -13.39
N ALA A 19 -13.43 11.98 -13.14
CA ALA A 19 -13.34 12.83 -11.95
C ALA A 19 -14.55 13.77 -11.77
N LYS A 20 -15.18 14.19 -12.88
CA LYS A 20 -16.36 15.06 -12.87
C LYS A 20 -17.59 14.41 -12.26
N GLN A 21 -17.65 13.07 -12.23
CA GLN A 21 -18.78 12.31 -11.69
C GLN A 21 -18.62 12.00 -10.20
N LEU A 22 -17.39 12.10 -9.65
CA LEU A 22 -17.11 11.82 -8.24
C LEU A 22 -18.00 12.60 -7.26
N PRO A 23 -18.25 13.92 -7.43
CA PRO A 23 -19.11 14.66 -6.51
C PRO A 23 -20.53 14.11 -6.41
N ASP A 24 -21.08 13.57 -7.50
CA ASP A 24 -22.44 13.00 -7.50
C ASP A 24 -22.46 11.57 -6.97
N LEU A 25 -21.40 10.78 -7.23
CA LEU A 25 -21.23 9.45 -6.66
C LEU A 25 -21.08 9.51 -5.14
N LEU A 26 -20.28 10.44 -4.61
CA LEU A 26 -20.01 10.57 -3.18
C LEU A 26 -21.21 11.07 -2.36
N LYS A 27 -22.21 11.71 -2.99
CA LYS A 27 -23.46 12.12 -2.31
C LYS A 27 -24.34 10.93 -1.96
N ASP A 28 -24.23 9.84 -2.69
CA ASP A 28 -25.01 8.63 -2.46
C ASP A 28 -24.30 7.75 -1.42
N GLU A 29 -24.70 7.87 -0.15
CA GLU A 29 -24.07 7.08 0.92
C GLU A 29 -24.37 5.57 0.83
N SER A 30 -25.29 5.15 -0.05
CA SER A 30 -25.63 3.74 -0.24
C SER A 30 -24.66 2.99 -1.14
N ILE A 31 -23.81 3.72 -1.87
CA ILE A 31 -22.82 3.14 -2.80
C ILE A 31 -21.43 3.20 -2.18
N LEU A 32 -20.59 2.24 -2.53
CA LEU A 32 -19.17 2.25 -2.21
C LEU A 32 -18.37 2.76 -3.40
N VAL A 33 -17.44 3.70 -3.15
CA VAL A 33 -16.56 4.26 -4.18
C VAL A 33 -15.10 3.99 -3.83
N TRP A 34 -14.36 3.34 -4.72
CA TRP A 34 -12.90 3.27 -4.61
C TRP A 34 -12.26 4.05 -5.74
N VAL A 35 -11.41 5.00 -5.39
CA VAL A 35 -10.60 5.75 -6.34
C VAL A 35 -9.14 5.40 -6.15
N ASP A 36 -8.51 4.93 -7.21
CA ASP A 36 -7.09 4.58 -7.21
C ASP A 36 -6.29 5.55 -8.08
N PHE A 37 -5.35 6.25 -7.47
CA PHE A 37 -4.43 7.19 -8.11
C PHE A 37 -3.05 6.56 -8.25
N GLU A 38 -2.83 5.86 -9.35
CA GLU A 38 -1.51 5.39 -9.77
C GLU A 38 -0.78 6.46 -10.59
N ALA A 39 0.47 6.73 -10.22
CA ALA A 39 1.34 7.76 -10.83
C ALA A 39 0.62 9.10 -11.05
N PRO A 40 0.05 9.70 -9.99
CA PRO A 40 -0.85 10.85 -10.08
C PRO A 40 -0.18 12.11 -10.65
N THR A 41 -0.97 12.93 -11.34
CA THR A 41 -0.53 14.24 -11.82
C THR A 41 -0.92 15.37 -10.86
N ILE A 42 -0.44 16.59 -11.14
CA ILE A 42 -0.82 17.80 -10.39
C ILE A 42 -2.33 18.07 -10.49
N GLU A 43 -2.96 17.69 -11.61
CA GLU A 43 -4.41 17.78 -11.77
C GLU A 43 -5.16 16.81 -10.86
N ASP A 44 -4.60 15.64 -10.60
CA ASP A 44 -5.20 14.66 -9.69
C ASP A 44 -5.18 15.16 -8.23
N GLU A 45 -4.14 15.91 -7.83
CA GLU A 45 -4.09 16.54 -6.50
C GLU A 45 -5.27 17.51 -6.27
N LYS A 46 -5.74 18.20 -7.33
CA LYS A 46 -6.92 19.06 -7.23
C LYS A 46 -8.19 18.28 -6.94
N ILE A 47 -8.26 17.00 -7.32
CA ILE A 47 -9.41 16.16 -6.99
C ILE A 47 -9.43 15.89 -5.47
N LEU A 48 -8.26 15.63 -4.88
CA LEU A 48 -8.10 15.45 -3.44
C LEU A 48 -8.57 16.71 -2.66
N SER A 49 -8.20 17.90 -3.13
CA SER A 49 -8.60 19.16 -2.49
C SER A 49 -10.03 19.59 -2.79
N ASP A 50 -10.47 19.51 -4.05
CA ASP A 50 -11.69 20.17 -4.52
C ASP A 50 -12.91 19.27 -4.43
N VAL A 51 -12.73 17.95 -4.61
CA VAL A 51 -13.82 16.97 -4.54
C VAL A 51 -13.90 16.37 -3.15
N PHE A 52 -12.80 15.78 -2.67
CA PHE A 52 -12.78 15.08 -1.38
C PHE A 52 -12.62 16.00 -0.18
N LYS A 53 -12.17 17.24 -0.39
CA LYS A 53 -11.92 18.23 0.67
C LYS A 53 -10.92 17.73 1.72
N PHE A 54 -9.93 16.95 1.28
CA PHE A 54 -8.86 16.49 2.17
C PHE A 54 -8.02 17.67 2.67
N HIS A 55 -7.42 17.50 3.84
CA HIS A 55 -6.64 18.53 4.49
C HIS A 55 -5.33 18.75 3.72
N TYR A 56 -4.91 20.00 3.57
CA TYR A 56 -3.74 20.31 2.71
C TYR A 56 -2.46 19.57 3.15
N LEU A 57 -2.26 19.35 4.46
CA LEU A 57 -1.12 18.60 4.99
C LEU A 57 -1.10 17.14 4.54
N THR A 58 -2.25 16.46 4.43
CA THR A 58 -2.28 15.06 4.00
C THR A 58 -2.04 14.95 2.50
N ILE A 59 -2.44 15.96 1.73
CA ILE A 59 -2.15 16.06 0.29
C ILE A 59 -0.65 16.32 0.07
N GLU A 60 -0.05 17.19 0.89
CA GLU A 60 1.40 17.44 0.87
C GLU A 60 2.20 16.18 1.23
N ASP A 61 1.78 15.45 2.27
CA ASP A 61 2.39 14.18 2.67
C ASP A 61 2.40 13.17 1.52
N ALA A 62 1.26 12.99 0.86
CA ALA A 62 1.12 12.07 -0.28
C ALA A 62 1.99 12.46 -1.49
N ARG A 63 2.30 13.75 -1.65
CA ARG A 63 3.17 14.24 -2.71
C ARG A 63 4.65 13.98 -2.42
N GLU A 64 5.10 14.14 -1.17
CA GLU A 64 6.54 14.10 -0.85
C GLU A 64 7.12 12.70 -0.67
N THR A 65 6.32 11.67 -0.36
CA THR A 65 6.73 10.24 -0.29
C THR A 65 7.93 9.95 0.62
N ARG A 66 7.97 10.56 1.81
CA ARG A 66 9.09 10.42 2.77
C ARG A 66 8.62 10.04 4.15
N ASN A 67 7.37 9.64 4.28
CA ASN A 67 6.77 9.50 5.57
C ASN A 67 7.01 8.12 6.16
N HIS A 68 6.85 8.03 7.47
CA HIS A 68 6.74 6.74 8.12
C HIS A 68 5.29 6.29 8.09
N PRO A 69 5.04 4.96 8.14
CA PRO A 69 3.68 4.47 8.31
C PRO A 69 3.00 5.15 9.48
N LYS A 70 1.78 5.63 9.25
CA LYS A 70 0.97 6.34 10.24
C LYS A 70 -0.50 6.27 9.88
N VAL A 71 -1.35 6.51 10.88
CA VAL A 71 -2.79 6.70 10.70
C VAL A 71 -3.18 7.93 11.51
N GLU A 72 -3.91 8.84 10.88
CA GLU A 72 -4.41 10.07 11.47
C GLU A 72 -5.91 10.18 11.25
N ALA A 73 -6.65 10.47 12.32
CA ALA A 73 -8.09 10.65 12.26
C ALA A 73 -8.45 12.12 12.04
N PHE A 74 -9.19 12.38 10.97
CA PHE A 74 -9.86 13.65 10.69
C PHE A 74 -11.36 13.50 10.96
N PRO A 75 -12.12 14.60 11.07
CA PRO A 75 -13.55 14.54 11.36
C PRO A 75 -14.36 13.65 10.39
N ASP A 76 -14.00 13.67 9.10
CA ASP A 76 -14.79 13.03 8.04
C ASP A 76 -14.12 11.81 7.39
N TYR A 77 -12.84 11.56 7.71
CA TYR A 77 -12.06 10.47 7.11
C TYR A 77 -10.85 10.09 7.98
N LEU A 78 -10.29 8.91 7.72
CA LEU A 78 -8.97 8.51 8.19
C LEU A 78 -7.96 8.72 7.08
N PHE A 79 -6.84 9.36 7.39
CA PHE A 79 -5.67 9.38 6.53
C PHE A 79 -4.69 8.32 7.00
N PHE A 80 -4.11 7.55 6.08
CA PHE A 80 -3.10 6.56 6.41
C PHE A 80 -1.99 6.54 5.38
N ILE A 81 -0.80 6.15 5.86
CA ILE A 81 0.37 5.92 5.05
C ILE A 81 0.86 4.52 5.37
N VAL A 82 1.06 3.71 4.33
CA VAL A 82 1.61 2.36 4.46
C VAL A 82 2.69 2.13 3.41
N HIS A 83 3.60 1.20 3.70
CA HIS A 83 4.67 0.85 2.81
C HIS A 83 4.43 -0.53 2.22
N GLY A 84 4.57 -0.64 0.90
CA GLY A 84 4.63 -1.92 0.19
C GLY A 84 6.06 -2.29 -0.16
N VAL A 85 6.32 -3.58 -0.25
CA VAL A 85 7.60 -4.13 -0.70
C VAL A 85 7.79 -3.92 -2.20
N LYS A 86 8.97 -3.45 -2.61
CA LYS A 86 9.33 -3.31 -4.03
C LYS A 86 9.79 -4.62 -4.66
N ASN A 87 9.74 -4.70 -5.99
CA ASN A 87 10.12 -5.93 -6.71
C ASN A 87 11.63 -6.21 -6.65
N GLU A 88 12.44 -5.17 -6.54
CA GLU A 88 13.90 -5.24 -6.39
C GLU A 88 14.37 -5.59 -4.97
N THR A 89 13.44 -5.82 -4.04
CA THR A 89 13.79 -6.23 -2.67
C THR A 89 14.50 -7.58 -2.70
N ASN A 90 15.45 -7.77 -1.80
CA ASN A 90 16.04 -9.07 -1.47
C ASN A 90 16.65 -9.02 -0.07
N SER A 91 17.24 -10.13 0.37
CA SER A 91 17.78 -10.29 1.73
C SER A 91 18.85 -9.24 2.10
N PHE A 92 19.57 -8.71 1.12
CA PHE A 92 20.67 -7.75 1.32
C PHE A 92 20.29 -6.31 0.96
N ASN A 93 19.18 -6.12 0.24
CA ASN A 93 18.69 -4.81 -0.15
C ASN A 93 17.17 -4.74 0.01
N PHE A 94 16.71 -4.44 1.22
CA PHE A 94 15.29 -4.26 1.51
C PHE A 94 14.79 -2.87 1.06
N VAL A 95 13.87 -2.85 0.11
CA VAL A 95 13.34 -1.59 -0.47
C VAL A 95 11.82 -1.60 -0.44
N THR A 96 11.26 -0.45 -0.03
CA THR A 96 9.81 -0.22 0.04
C THR A 96 9.41 0.98 -0.80
N LYS A 97 8.11 1.07 -1.10
CA LYS A 97 7.43 2.23 -1.67
C LYS A 97 6.26 2.61 -0.78
N GLU A 98 5.93 3.89 -0.77
CA GLU A 98 4.84 4.49 -0.01
C GLU A 98 3.53 4.41 -0.79
N MET A 99 2.43 4.11 -0.09
CA MET A 99 1.07 4.29 -0.54
C MET A 99 0.32 5.05 0.54
N ASP A 100 -0.23 6.17 0.13
CA ASP A 100 -1.11 7.01 0.92
C ASP A 100 -2.54 6.60 0.64
N GLY A 101 -3.40 6.79 1.63
CA GLY A 101 -4.81 6.59 1.39
C GLY A 101 -5.71 7.25 2.39
N TYR A 102 -6.97 7.27 2.00
CA TYR A 102 -8.04 7.94 2.72
C TYR A 102 -9.22 6.97 2.82
N LEU A 103 -9.75 6.83 4.02
CA LEU A 103 -10.96 6.06 4.28
C LEU A 103 -12.05 7.01 4.79
N GLY A 104 -13.06 7.23 3.96
CA GLY A 104 -14.28 7.90 4.36
C GLY A 104 -15.39 6.93 4.75
N LYS A 105 -16.60 7.46 4.92
CA LYS A 105 -17.79 6.67 5.31
C LYS A 105 -18.14 5.56 4.31
N ASN A 106 -18.08 5.87 3.03
CA ASN A 106 -18.45 4.96 1.94
C ASN A 106 -17.42 4.95 0.79
N TYR A 107 -16.21 5.48 1.03
CA TYR A 107 -15.17 5.51 0.00
C TYR A 107 -13.80 5.15 0.53
N VAL A 108 -12.97 4.63 -0.38
CA VAL A 108 -11.53 4.46 -0.21
C VAL A 108 -10.84 5.25 -1.30
N VAL A 109 -9.79 5.99 -0.98
CA VAL A 109 -8.87 6.57 -1.94
C VAL A 109 -7.49 6.01 -1.70
N THR A 110 -6.84 5.51 -2.75
CA THR A 110 -5.43 5.08 -2.72
C THR A 110 -4.63 5.99 -3.64
N TYR A 111 -3.45 6.40 -3.20
CA TYR A 111 -2.58 7.34 -3.91
C TYR A 111 -1.14 6.84 -3.82
N HIS A 112 -0.53 6.55 -4.97
CA HIS A 112 0.81 5.98 -5.02
C HIS A 112 1.55 6.35 -6.32
N HIS A 113 2.83 6.71 -6.18
CA HIS A 113 3.67 7.14 -7.31
C HIS A 113 4.21 6.00 -8.16
N GLU A 114 4.25 4.80 -7.59
CA GLU A 114 4.71 3.58 -8.26
C GLU A 114 3.58 2.55 -8.25
N ASN A 115 3.52 1.64 -9.23
CA ASN A 115 2.53 0.56 -9.27
C ASN A 115 2.54 -0.28 -7.98
N PHE A 116 1.39 -0.67 -7.43
CA PHE A 116 1.29 -1.59 -6.29
C PHE A 116 0.66 -2.93 -6.68
N ARG A 117 1.44 -4.02 -6.58
CA ARG A 117 0.95 -5.39 -6.86
C ARG A 117 -0.23 -5.80 -5.98
N SER A 118 -0.27 -5.32 -4.74
CA SER A 118 -1.37 -5.54 -3.79
C SER A 118 -2.67 -4.88 -4.28
N ILE A 119 -2.58 -3.65 -4.78
CA ILE A 119 -3.70 -2.92 -5.39
C ILE A 119 -4.19 -3.68 -6.63
N ASP A 120 -3.29 -4.10 -7.51
CA ASP A 120 -3.64 -4.88 -8.71
C ASP A 120 -4.32 -6.21 -8.36
N ALA A 121 -3.92 -6.86 -7.27
CA ALA A 121 -4.56 -8.07 -6.77
C ALA A 121 -6.00 -7.80 -6.33
N VAL A 122 -6.22 -6.73 -5.55
CA VAL A 122 -7.58 -6.33 -5.14
C VAL A 122 -8.42 -5.91 -6.33
N LYS A 123 -7.88 -5.15 -7.30
CA LYS A 123 -8.57 -4.79 -8.56
C LYS A 123 -9.06 -6.04 -9.29
N ARG A 124 -8.22 -7.07 -9.43
CA ARG A 124 -8.62 -8.36 -10.04
C ARG A 124 -9.70 -9.07 -9.22
N GLN A 125 -9.58 -9.05 -7.89
CA GLN A 125 -10.54 -9.69 -6.99
C GLN A 125 -11.92 -9.06 -7.09
N ILE A 126 -12.03 -7.73 -7.01
CA ILE A 126 -13.33 -7.02 -7.09
C ILE A 126 -14.00 -7.16 -8.46
N ARG A 127 -13.20 -7.24 -9.53
CA ARG A 127 -13.68 -7.48 -10.90
C ARG A 127 -14.24 -8.90 -11.06
N SER A 128 -13.71 -9.87 -10.32
CA SER A 128 -14.18 -11.25 -10.36
C SER A 128 -15.32 -11.53 -9.38
N SER A 129 -15.34 -10.87 -8.22
CA SER A 129 -16.39 -11.00 -7.21
C SER A 129 -16.44 -9.74 -6.34
N PRO A 130 -17.53 -8.95 -6.39
CA PRO A 130 -17.65 -7.73 -5.61
C PRO A 130 -18.02 -7.98 -4.14
N TYR A 131 -17.92 -9.22 -3.65
CA TYR A 131 -18.21 -9.58 -2.25
C TYR A 131 -17.40 -8.73 -1.25
N VAL A 132 -16.16 -8.39 -1.57
CA VAL A 132 -15.34 -7.48 -0.76
C VAL A 132 -16.04 -6.13 -0.59
N CYS A 133 -16.54 -5.54 -1.67
CA CYS A 133 -17.23 -4.25 -1.65
C CYS A 133 -18.57 -4.31 -0.90
N SER A 134 -19.25 -5.46 -0.92
CA SER A 134 -20.51 -5.67 -0.19
C SER A 134 -20.41 -5.51 1.33
N ARG A 135 -19.19 -5.65 1.89
CA ARG A 135 -18.94 -5.51 3.33
C ARG A 135 -18.56 -4.07 3.74
N GLY A 136 -18.52 -3.14 2.79
CA GLY A 136 -18.27 -1.72 3.02
C GLY A 136 -16.80 -1.29 2.84
N ALA A 137 -16.59 0.03 2.87
CA ALA A 137 -15.30 0.66 2.56
C ALA A 137 -14.17 0.21 3.50
N GLY A 138 -14.45 0.05 4.79
CA GLY A 138 -13.46 -0.45 5.76
C GLY A 138 -12.98 -1.88 5.45
N TYR A 139 -13.87 -2.75 4.95
CA TYR A 139 -13.48 -4.10 4.56
C TYR A 139 -12.68 -4.11 3.25
N LEU A 140 -13.01 -3.23 2.31
CA LEU A 140 -12.19 -3.03 1.11
C LEU A 140 -10.77 -2.57 1.49
N LEU A 141 -10.65 -1.58 2.36
CA LEU A 141 -9.34 -1.13 2.86
C LEU A 141 -8.60 -2.29 3.53
N HIS A 142 -9.27 -3.06 4.39
CA HIS A 142 -8.66 -4.23 5.01
C HIS A 142 -8.08 -5.17 3.94
N GLN A 143 -8.81 -5.49 2.87
CA GLN A 143 -8.29 -6.38 1.82
C GLN A 143 -7.07 -5.79 1.10
N ILE A 144 -7.04 -4.47 0.87
CA ILE A 144 -5.86 -3.79 0.32
C ILE A 144 -4.66 -3.94 1.25
N LEU A 145 -4.84 -3.68 2.55
CA LEU A 145 -3.77 -3.77 3.54
C LEU A 145 -3.30 -5.21 3.75
N ASP A 146 -4.21 -6.17 3.76
CA ASP A 146 -3.93 -7.61 3.83
C ASP A 146 -3.00 -8.04 2.68
N GLN A 147 -3.34 -7.64 1.44
CA GLN A 147 -2.48 -7.89 0.27
C GLN A 147 -1.13 -7.15 0.35
N VAL A 148 -1.04 -6.01 1.04
CA VAL A 148 0.25 -5.34 1.28
C VAL A 148 1.09 -6.15 2.26
N VAL A 149 0.49 -6.64 3.35
CA VAL A 149 1.16 -7.40 4.41
C VAL A 149 1.61 -8.78 3.91
N ASP A 150 0.79 -9.47 3.12
CA ASP A 150 1.11 -10.77 2.52
C ASP A 150 2.44 -10.73 1.73
N LEU A 151 2.73 -9.59 1.08
CA LEU A 151 3.97 -9.41 0.32
C LEU A 151 5.23 -9.29 1.18
N TYR A 152 5.10 -9.11 2.50
CA TYR A 152 6.24 -9.13 3.42
C TYR A 152 6.64 -10.55 3.83
N ILE A 153 5.71 -11.51 3.83
CA ILE A 153 5.97 -12.88 4.32
C ILE A 153 7.14 -13.52 3.56
N PRO A 154 7.17 -13.55 2.21
CA PRO A 154 8.29 -14.14 1.48
C PRO A 154 9.64 -13.43 1.74
N VAL A 155 9.61 -12.13 2.08
CA VAL A 155 10.83 -11.38 2.38
C VAL A 155 11.43 -11.80 3.72
N VAL A 156 10.58 -12.13 4.69
CA VAL A 156 11.03 -12.65 5.98
C VAL A 156 11.64 -14.03 5.79
N ASP A 157 11.00 -14.89 5.00
CA ASP A 157 11.54 -16.21 4.64
C ASP A 157 12.91 -16.08 3.94
N ASP A 158 13.04 -15.13 3.00
CA ASP A 158 14.31 -14.82 2.32
C ASP A 158 15.41 -14.32 3.28
N PHE A 159 15.05 -13.63 4.37
CA PHE A 159 16.01 -13.24 5.41
C PHE A 159 16.48 -14.45 6.20
N ASP A 160 15.58 -15.34 6.61
CA ASP A 160 15.94 -16.55 7.36
C ASP A 160 16.86 -17.46 6.53
N ASP A 161 16.57 -17.64 5.25
CA ASP A 161 17.42 -18.40 4.33
C ASP A 161 18.81 -17.78 4.16
N ALA A 162 18.90 -16.44 4.07
CA ALA A 162 20.17 -15.74 3.99
C ALA A 162 21.00 -15.87 5.28
N ILE A 163 20.36 -15.82 6.45
CA ILE A 163 21.01 -16.06 7.75
C ILE A 163 21.60 -17.47 7.78
N ASN A 164 20.79 -18.49 7.46
CA ASN A 164 21.21 -19.89 7.44
C ASN A 164 22.41 -20.11 6.50
N ASN A 165 22.39 -19.47 5.32
CA ASN A 165 23.49 -19.57 4.36
C ASN A 165 24.80 -18.98 4.90
N ILE A 166 24.73 -17.80 5.52
CA ILE A 166 25.88 -17.14 6.14
C ILE A 166 26.44 -18.01 7.27
N GLU A 167 25.58 -18.55 8.14
CA GLU A 167 25.98 -19.42 9.24
C GLU A 167 26.71 -20.67 8.74
N GLU A 168 26.16 -21.38 7.75
CA GLU A 168 26.80 -22.55 7.16
C GLU A 168 28.18 -22.23 6.56
N ARG A 169 28.30 -21.08 5.87
CA ARG A 169 29.57 -20.63 5.29
C ARG A 169 30.61 -20.35 6.35
N ILE A 170 30.24 -19.69 7.44
CA ILE A 170 31.12 -19.42 8.59
C ILE A 170 31.63 -20.73 9.19
N PHE A 171 30.75 -21.70 9.42
CA PHE A 171 31.15 -23.01 9.99
C PHE A 171 32.12 -23.80 9.08
N ARG A 172 31.96 -23.70 7.75
CA ARG A 172 32.83 -24.40 6.79
C ARG A 172 34.14 -23.65 6.52
N MET A 173 34.26 -22.40 6.96
CA MET A 173 35.38 -21.55 6.56
C MET A 173 36.68 -21.90 7.31
N LYS A 174 37.78 -21.99 6.56
CA LYS A 174 39.12 -22.28 7.12
C LYS A 174 39.99 -21.04 7.37
N ARG A 175 39.61 -19.88 6.81
CA ARG A 175 40.25 -18.56 6.96
C ARG A 175 39.13 -17.52 6.98
N THR A 176 39.35 -16.27 7.39
CA THR A 176 38.30 -15.24 7.37
C THR A 176 38.09 -14.68 5.96
N ASP A 177 36.83 -14.52 5.52
CA ASP A 177 36.45 -13.81 4.29
C ASP A 177 35.90 -12.43 4.66
N ASN A 178 36.35 -11.38 3.99
CA ASN A 178 35.76 -10.06 4.17
C ASN A 178 34.38 -9.97 3.51
N SER A 179 34.07 -10.80 2.50
CA SER A 179 32.75 -10.81 1.86
C SER A 179 31.62 -11.17 2.82
N ILE A 180 31.87 -12.10 3.76
CA ILE A 180 30.89 -12.51 4.78
C ILE A 180 30.55 -11.34 5.71
N LEU A 181 31.55 -10.52 6.07
CA LEU A 181 31.30 -9.36 6.91
C LEU A 181 30.44 -8.31 6.21
N GLU A 182 30.69 -8.08 4.91
CA GLU A 182 29.86 -7.18 4.09
C GLU A 182 28.42 -7.68 4.00
N GLU A 183 28.21 -8.96 3.71
CA GLU A 183 26.89 -9.59 3.66
C GLU A 183 26.14 -9.49 5.00
N ILE A 184 26.81 -9.72 6.12
CA ILE A 184 26.22 -9.55 7.47
C ILE A 184 25.81 -8.09 7.69
N MET A 185 26.64 -7.12 7.28
CA MET A 185 26.31 -5.71 7.44
C MET A 185 25.09 -5.31 6.60
N ASP A 186 25.00 -5.78 5.37
CA ASP A 186 23.89 -5.47 4.46
C ASP A 186 22.58 -6.16 4.88
N LEU A 187 22.65 -7.42 5.29
CA LEU A 187 21.52 -8.13 5.88
C LEU A 187 21.04 -7.41 7.15
N ARG A 188 21.95 -7.02 8.05
CA ARG A 188 21.59 -6.24 9.25
C ARG A 188 20.92 -4.92 8.91
N ARG A 189 21.38 -4.20 7.87
CA ARG A 189 20.74 -2.95 7.41
C ARG A 189 19.33 -3.23 6.90
N SER A 190 19.15 -4.29 6.11
CA SER A 190 17.86 -4.70 5.55
C SER A 190 16.85 -5.07 6.63
N VAL A 191 17.25 -5.91 7.61
CA VAL A 191 16.42 -6.27 8.76
C VAL A 191 16.05 -5.03 9.59
N ASN A 192 17.00 -4.14 9.88
CA ASN A 192 16.69 -2.90 10.61
C ASN A 192 15.68 -2.01 9.88
N ARG A 193 15.75 -1.96 8.55
CA ARG A 193 14.78 -1.22 7.74
C ARG A 193 13.40 -1.87 7.79
N LEU A 194 13.32 -3.20 7.71
CA LEU A 194 12.07 -3.94 7.91
C LEU A 194 11.48 -3.64 9.30
N ILE A 195 12.27 -3.70 10.37
CA ILE A 195 11.79 -3.39 11.73
C ILE A 195 11.29 -1.94 11.83
N ARG A 196 12.01 -0.97 11.24
CA ARG A 196 11.62 0.45 11.31
C ARG A 196 10.29 0.73 10.61
N ILE A 197 9.99 0.01 9.54
CA ILE A 197 8.73 0.14 8.81
C ILE A 197 7.63 -0.70 9.48
N GLY A 198 7.92 -1.98 9.72
CA GLY A 198 7.00 -2.94 10.32
C GLY A 198 6.51 -2.52 11.70
N SER A 199 7.37 -2.04 12.60
CA SER A 199 6.98 -1.64 13.96
C SER A 199 5.92 -0.54 14.07
N LYS A 200 5.67 0.20 13.00
CA LYS A 200 4.61 1.22 12.92
C LYS A 200 3.42 0.78 12.07
N GLN A 201 3.58 -0.25 11.24
CA GLN A 201 2.62 -0.64 10.21
C GLN A 201 1.91 -1.96 10.53
N LEU A 202 2.61 -2.88 11.19
CA LEU A 202 2.16 -4.21 11.62
C LEU A 202 1.85 -4.16 13.12
#